data_AF-H1KG95-F1
#
_entry.id   AF-H1KG95-F1
#
_cell.length_a   1.000
_cell.length_b   1.000
_cell.length_c   1.000
_cell.angle_alpha   90.00
_cell.angle_beta   90.00
_cell.angle_gamma   90.00
#
_symmetry.space_group_name_H-M   'P 1'
#
loop_
_entity.id
_entity.type
_entity.pdbx_description
1 polymer ?
#
loop_
_entity_poly.entity_id
_entity_poly.type
_entity_poly.pdbx_seq_one_letter_code
_entity_poly.pdbx_strand_id
1 'polypeptide(L)'
;MTAPRKPGGSKRPPCRSRSAVTNGTRLYLSPVDGRTEQARRFSDLLRQVEDEHGGRERMSVALQAAARAFAQLCVEREIMEQARAQGQDIDVELYGQLCDRIDRQARRLVPPKDAKPKLDLRGYLAGRTTS
;
A
#
# COMPACT_ATOMS: atom_id res chain seq x y z
N MET A 1 -20.28 9.74 58.98
CA MET A 1 -21.05 9.76 57.72
C MET A 1 -20.06 9.88 56.58
N THR A 2 -19.72 8.77 55.92
CA THR A 2 -18.71 8.74 54.85
C THR A 2 -19.40 8.91 53.51
N ALA A 3 -19.03 9.95 52.77
CA ALA A 3 -19.60 10.24 51.45
C ALA A 3 -19.31 9.11 50.44
N PRO A 4 -20.25 8.80 49.51
CA PRO A 4 -20.02 7.77 48.50
C PRO A 4 -19.00 8.25 47.47
N ARG A 5 -18.03 7.38 47.14
CA ARG A 5 -17.06 7.61 46.07
C ARG A 5 -17.75 7.60 44.71
N LYS A 6 -17.52 8.64 43.91
CA LYS A 6 -17.98 8.79 42.52
C LYS A 6 -17.41 7.65 41.67
N PRO A 7 -18.21 6.90 40.88
CA PRO A 7 -17.67 5.87 40.02
C PRO A 7 -16.87 6.52 38.89
N GLY A 8 -15.59 6.17 38.77
CA GLY A 8 -14.72 6.62 37.69
C GLY A 8 -15.26 6.15 36.35
N GLY A 9 -15.48 7.08 35.42
CA GLY A 9 -15.92 6.75 34.06
C GLY A 9 -14.89 5.87 33.38
N SER A 10 -15.25 4.62 33.09
CA SER A 10 -14.41 3.75 32.26
C SER A 10 -14.40 4.33 30.84
N LYS A 11 -13.25 4.89 30.43
CA LYS A 11 -13.01 5.20 29.02
C LYS A 11 -13.06 3.87 28.28
N ARG A 12 -14.13 3.62 27.51
CA ARG A 12 -14.19 2.47 26.60
C ARG A 12 -12.95 2.51 25.72
N PRO A 13 -12.17 1.41 25.60
CA PRO A 13 -11.04 1.39 24.70
C PRO A 13 -11.56 1.72 23.29
N PRO A 14 -10.84 2.57 22.52
CA PRO A 14 -11.27 2.89 21.17
C PRO A 14 -11.41 1.58 20.40
N CYS A 15 -12.59 1.39 19.80
CA CYS A 15 -12.88 0.19 19.03
C CYS A 15 -11.90 0.14 17.85
N ARG A 16 -10.81 -0.63 17.99
CA ARG A 16 -9.84 -0.89 16.92
C ARG A 16 -10.46 -1.88 15.94
N SER A 17 -11.47 -1.43 15.19
CA SER A 17 -12.22 -2.29 14.26
C SER A 17 -11.41 -2.64 13.01
N ARG A 18 -10.40 -1.84 12.66
CA ARG A 18 -9.55 -2.04 11.48
C ARG A 18 -8.18 -2.59 11.89
N SER A 19 -7.70 -3.58 11.14
CA SER A 19 -6.37 -4.16 11.35
C SER A 19 -5.26 -3.12 11.18
N ALA A 20 -4.12 -3.31 11.85
CA ALA A 20 -2.95 -2.43 11.68
C ALA A 20 -2.46 -2.37 10.22
N VAL A 21 -2.63 -3.46 9.46
CA VAL A 21 -2.32 -3.52 8.02
C VAL A 21 -3.29 -2.66 7.22
N THR A 22 -4.58 -2.74 7.54
CA THR A 22 -5.61 -1.91 6.93
C THR A 22 -5.43 -0.42 7.25
N ASN A 23 -4.96 -0.09 8.45
CA ASN A 23 -4.67 1.29 8.86
C ASN A 23 -3.34 1.83 8.30
N GLY A 24 -2.55 0.97 7.64
CA GLY A 24 -1.24 1.34 7.10
C GLY A 24 -0.14 1.56 8.14
N THR A 25 -0.42 1.29 9.42
CA THR A 25 0.60 1.37 10.49
C THR A 25 1.49 0.14 10.54
N ARG A 26 1.15 -0.91 9.77
CA ARG A 26 1.97 -2.13 9.63
C ARG A 26 1.92 -2.63 8.18
N LEU A 27 3.03 -3.16 7.68
CA LEU A 27 3.08 -3.78 6.35
C LEU A 27 2.64 -5.25 6.37
N TYR A 28 3.01 -6.03 7.40
CA TYR A 28 2.77 -7.47 7.46
C TYR A 28 1.80 -7.85 8.59
N LEU A 29 1.13 -9.00 8.46
CA LEU A 29 0.23 -9.51 9.51
C LEU A 29 0.99 -9.82 10.81
N SER A 30 2.19 -10.37 10.68
CA SER A 30 3.10 -10.72 11.77
C SER A 30 4.29 -9.76 11.85
N PRO A 31 5.04 -9.71 12.97
CA PRO A 31 6.23 -8.87 13.08
C PRO A 31 7.28 -9.43 12.14
N VAL A 32 7.79 -8.57 11.27
CA VAL A 32 8.93 -8.85 10.40
C VAL A 32 9.96 -7.79 10.72
N ASP A 33 11.23 -8.18 10.78
CA ASP A 33 12.31 -7.22 10.86
C ASP A 33 12.36 -6.42 9.55
N GLY A 34 11.88 -5.18 9.60
CA GLY A 34 11.82 -4.29 8.44
C GLY A 34 13.19 -3.71 8.05
N ARG A 35 14.28 -4.14 8.69
CA ARG A 35 15.63 -3.63 8.44
C ARG A 35 16.39 -4.43 7.40
N THR A 36 15.89 -5.57 6.95
CA THR A 36 16.50 -6.34 5.86
C THR A 36 16.46 -5.56 4.54
N GLU A 37 17.40 -5.83 3.65
CA GLU A 37 17.49 -5.15 2.35
C GLU A 37 16.22 -5.38 1.52
N GLN A 38 15.68 -6.60 1.55
CA GLN A 38 14.44 -6.96 0.86
C GLN A 38 13.24 -6.19 1.42
N ALA A 39 13.13 -6.05 2.74
CA ALA A 39 12.04 -5.32 3.37
C ALA A 39 12.09 -3.82 3.08
N ARG A 40 13.29 -3.23 3.04
CA ARG A 40 13.50 -1.83 2.63
C ARG A 40 13.12 -1.64 1.17
N ARG A 41 13.64 -2.49 0.27
CA ARG A 41 13.36 -2.43 -1.17
C ARG A 41 11.86 -2.57 -1.46
N PHE A 42 11.19 -3.51 -0.81
CA PHE A 42 9.75 -3.66 -0.89
C PHE A 42 9.00 -2.38 -0.47
N SER A 43 9.41 -1.77 0.64
CA SER A 43 8.80 -0.54 1.16
C SER A 43 9.00 0.63 0.20
N ASP A 44 10.18 0.74 -0.41
CA ASP A 44 10.51 1.79 -1.38
C ASP A 44 9.67 1.65 -2.66
N LEU A 45 9.60 0.45 -3.23
CA LEU A 45 8.82 0.18 -4.44
C LEU A 45 7.32 0.41 -4.20
N LEU A 46 6.79 -0.07 -3.07
CA LEU A 46 5.39 0.14 -2.72
C LEU A 46 5.08 1.64 -2.62
N ARG A 47 5.97 2.41 -1.96
CA ARG A 47 5.81 3.85 -1.81
C ARG A 47 5.85 4.58 -3.15
N GLN A 48 6.77 4.22 -4.05
CA GLN A 48 6.83 4.80 -5.40
C GLN A 48 5.53 4.59 -6.17
N VAL A 49 5.00 3.37 -6.16
CA VAL A 49 3.72 3.05 -6.84
C VAL A 49 2.54 3.81 -6.19
N GLU A 50 2.52 3.91 -4.86
CA GLU A 50 1.50 4.70 -4.15
C GLU A 50 1.60 6.19 -4.51
N ASP A 51 2.82 6.75 -4.56
CA ASP A 51 3.07 8.15 -4.89
C ASP A 51 2.68 8.48 -6.34
N GLU A 52 2.93 7.59 -7.30
CA GLU A 52 2.46 7.69 -8.68
C GLU A 52 0.93 7.82 -8.78
N HIS A 53 0.20 7.25 -7.82
CA HIS A 53 -1.25 7.33 -7.72
C HIS A 53 -1.75 8.49 -6.83
N GLY A 54 -0.85 9.38 -6.44
CA GLY A 54 -1.15 10.52 -5.55
C GLY A 54 -1.35 10.11 -4.08
N GLY A 55 -0.78 8.98 -3.69
CA GLY A 55 -0.76 8.43 -2.34
C GLY A 55 -1.75 7.28 -2.13
N ARG A 56 -1.45 6.42 -1.16
CA ARG A 56 -2.24 5.23 -0.78
C ARG A 56 -3.74 5.50 -0.59
N GLU A 57 -4.08 6.62 0.05
CA GLU A 57 -5.47 6.99 0.34
C GLU A 57 -6.29 7.30 -0.91
N ARG A 58 -5.64 7.55 -2.05
CA ARG A 58 -6.30 7.73 -3.35
C ARG A 58 -6.52 6.42 -4.10
N MET A 59 -5.95 5.33 -3.62
CA MET A 59 -6.05 4.02 -4.23
C MET A 59 -7.22 3.23 -3.63
N SER A 60 -8.00 2.55 -4.49
CA SER A 60 -8.98 1.57 -4.03
C SER A 60 -8.28 0.39 -3.34
N VAL A 61 -9.00 -0.37 -2.52
CA VAL A 61 -8.44 -1.55 -1.83
C VAL A 61 -7.86 -2.56 -2.82
N ALA A 62 -8.52 -2.76 -3.96
CA ALA A 62 -8.03 -3.65 -5.02
C ALA A 62 -6.72 -3.13 -5.63
N LEU A 63 -6.60 -1.81 -5.81
CA LEU A 63 -5.40 -1.18 -6.34
C LEU A 63 -4.24 -1.22 -5.32
N GLN A 64 -4.52 -1.00 -4.04
CA GLN A 64 -3.54 -1.18 -2.96
C GLN A 64 -3.02 -2.62 -2.90
N ALA A 65 -3.91 -3.61 -3.05
CA ALA A 65 -3.52 -5.02 -3.11
C ALA A 65 -2.67 -5.34 -4.35
N ALA A 66 -3.01 -4.77 -5.52
CA ALA A 66 -2.22 -4.91 -6.75
C ALA A 66 -0.84 -4.28 -6.62
N ALA A 67 -0.74 -3.07 -6.03
CA ALA A 67 0.52 -2.37 -5.78
C ALA A 67 1.43 -3.19 -4.85
N ARG A 68 0.84 -3.76 -3.79
CA ARG A 68 1.55 -4.64 -2.86
C ARG A 68 2.07 -5.90 -3.55
N ALA A 69 1.25 -6.55 -4.37
CA ALA A 69 1.65 -7.73 -5.12
C ALA A 69 2.74 -7.42 -6.15
N PHE A 70 2.61 -6.31 -6.86
CA PHE A 70 3.61 -5.82 -7.81
C PHE A 70 4.98 -5.60 -7.12
N ALA A 71 5.00 -4.85 -6.02
CA ALA A 71 6.23 -4.57 -5.28
C ALA A 71 6.91 -5.85 -4.79
N GLN A 72 6.15 -6.81 -4.25
CA GLN A 72 6.72 -8.09 -3.82
C GLN A 72 7.30 -8.88 -5.00
N LEU A 73 6.58 -8.99 -6.12
CA LEU A 73 7.05 -9.72 -7.30
C LEU A 73 8.34 -9.10 -7.87
N CYS A 74 8.44 -7.78 -7.88
CA CYS A 74 9.66 -7.08 -8.29
C CYS A 74 10.85 -7.41 -7.38
N VAL A 75 10.65 -7.43 -6.06
CA VAL A 75 11.72 -7.82 -5.11
C VAL A 75 12.18 -9.26 -5.36
N GLU A 76 11.27 -10.21 -5.57
CA GLU A 76 11.68 -11.59 -5.85
C GLU A 76 12.41 -11.72 -7.20
N ARG A 77 11.98 -10.97 -8.22
CA ARG A 77 12.69 -10.91 -9.49
C ARG A 77 14.11 -10.36 -9.30
N GLU A 78 14.26 -9.28 -8.54
CA GLU A 78 15.57 -8.67 -8.23
C GLU A 78 16.49 -9.64 -7.47
N ILE A 79 15.95 -10.48 -6.57
CA ILE A 79 16.72 -11.52 -5.89
C ILE A 79 17.23 -12.58 -6.88
N MET A 80 16.40 -12.99 -7.85
CA MET A 80 16.84 -13.91 -8.91
C MET A 80 17.89 -13.26 -9.83
N GLU A 81 17.73 -11.98 -10.18
CA GLU A 81 18.72 -11.21 -10.95
C GLU A 81 20.06 -11.13 -10.20
N GLN A 82 20.02 -10.91 -8.89
CA GLN A 82 21.21 -10.92 -8.04
C GLN A 82 21.91 -12.29 -8.05
N ALA A 83 21.16 -13.38 -7.85
CA ALA A 83 21.72 -14.74 -7.89
C ALA A 83 22.40 -15.02 -9.24
N ARG A 84 21.74 -14.64 -10.34
CA ARG A 84 22.32 -14.76 -11.69
C ARG A 84 23.59 -13.94 -11.87
N ALA A 85 23.61 -12.71 -11.35
CA ALA A 85 24.79 -11.83 -11.40
C ALA A 85 25.97 -12.38 -10.59
N GLN A 86 25.70 -13.16 -9.54
CA GLN A 86 26.71 -13.89 -8.77
C GLN A 86 27.20 -15.17 -9.47
N GLY A 87 26.74 -15.44 -10.69
CA GLY A 87 27.10 -16.63 -11.45
C GLY A 87 26.34 -17.90 -11.04
N GLN A 88 25.28 -17.76 -10.24
CA GLN A 88 24.42 -18.88 -9.87
C GLN A 88 23.43 -19.17 -10.99
N ASP A 89 23.04 -20.44 -11.11
CA ASP A 89 21.94 -20.82 -11.97
C ASP A 89 20.61 -20.35 -11.37
N ILE A 90 19.71 -19.95 -12.25
CA ILE A 90 18.36 -19.54 -11.90
C ILE A 90 17.35 -20.39 -12.67
N ASP A 91 16.18 -20.58 -12.09
CA ASP A 91 15.04 -21.14 -12.79
C ASP A 91 14.47 -20.09 -13.76
N VAL A 92 14.78 -20.23 -15.04
CA VAL A 92 14.37 -19.30 -16.10
C VAL A 92 12.85 -19.33 -16.33
N GLU A 93 12.21 -20.47 -16.10
CA GLU A 93 10.75 -20.61 -16.23
C GLU A 93 10.06 -19.85 -15.11
N LEU A 94 10.51 -20.03 -13.86
CA LEU A 94 10.01 -19.24 -12.72
C LEU A 94 10.25 -17.74 -12.95
N TYR A 95 11.42 -17.36 -13.45
CA TYR A 95 11.74 -15.98 -13.77
C TYR A 95 10.76 -15.39 -14.80
N GLY A 96 10.50 -16.13 -15.88
CA GLY A 96 9.50 -15.75 -16.90
C GLY A 96 8.11 -15.57 -16.30
N GLN A 97 7.68 -16.48 -15.43
CA GLN A 97 6.39 -16.38 -14.74
C GLN A 97 6.29 -15.17 -13.81
N LEU A 98 7.39 -14.76 -13.16
CA LEU A 98 7.42 -13.55 -12.36
C LEU A 98 7.21 -12.31 -13.23
N CYS A 99 7.96 -12.18 -14.33
CA CYS A 99 7.81 -11.07 -15.28
C CYS A 99 6.37 -10.95 -15.80
N ASP A 100 5.78 -12.07 -16.20
CA ASP A 100 4.39 -12.18 -16.64
C ASP A 100 3.37 -11.71 -15.59
N ARG A 101 3.62 -12.03 -14.31
CA ARG A 101 2.75 -11.63 -13.19
C ARG A 101 2.94 -10.16 -12.85
N ILE A 102 4.17 -9.64 -12.95
CA ILE A 102 4.51 -8.22 -12.80
C ILE A 102 3.73 -7.42 -13.84
N ASP A 103 3.79 -7.78 -15.12
CA ASP A 103 3.06 -7.12 -16.20
C ASP A 103 1.54 -7.11 -15.96
N ARG A 104 0.99 -8.22 -15.48
CA ARG A 104 -0.43 -8.30 -15.12
C ARG A 104 -0.81 -7.36 -13.97
N GLN A 105 0.04 -7.19 -12.96
CA GLN A 105 -0.21 -6.19 -11.92
C GLN A 105 0.00 -4.77 -12.43
N ALA A 106 1.03 -4.52 -13.25
CA ALA A 106 1.30 -3.20 -13.84
C ALA A 106 0.11 -2.70 -14.68
N ARG A 107 -0.53 -3.57 -15.47
CA ARG A 107 -1.76 -3.23 -16.22
C ARG A 107 -2.92 -2.81 -15.34
N ARG A 108 -3.01 -3.33 -14.10
CA ARG A 108 -4.03 -2.93 -13.11
C ARG A 108 -3.68 -1.61 -12.44
N LEU A 109 -2.40 -1.28 -12.39
CA LEU A 109 -1.82 -0.07 -11.80
C LEU A 109 -1.69 1.07 -12.82
N VAL A 110 -2.27 0.94 -14.02
CA VAL A 110 -2.32 2.06 -14.95
C VAL A 110 -3.18 3.16 -14.32
N PRO A 111 -2.62 4.37 -14.10
CA PRO A 111 -3.38 5.46 -13.55
C PRO A 111 -4.58 5.75 -14.47
N PRO A 112 -5.79 5.98 -13.93
CA PRO A 112 -6.93 6.34 -14.77
C PRO A 112 -6.59 7.62 -15.56
N LYS A 113 -6.70 7.54 -16.90
CA LYS A 113 -6.27 8.59 -17.82
C LYS A 113 -6.89 9.97 -17.56
N ASP A 114 -8.00 10.05 -16.84
CA ASP A 114 -8.68 11.31 -16.53
C ASP A 114 -9.35 11.24 -15.15
N ALA A 115 -8.56 11.18 -14.08
CA ALA A 115 -9.11 11.47 -12.75
C ALA A 115 -9.49 12.96 -12.71
N LYS A 116 -10.72 13.30 -13.13
CA LYS A 116 -11.28 14.65 -12.95
C LYS A 116 -11.04 15.05 -11.49
N PRO A 117 -10.43 16.22 -11.21
CA PRO A 117 -10.24 16.65 -9.84
C PRO A 117 -11.62 16.64 -9.17
N LYS A 118 -11.75 15.95 -8.03
CA LYS A 118 -12.96 16.06 -7.21
C LYS A 118 -13.11 17.54 -6.91
N LEU A 119 -14.13 18.15 -7.49
CA LEU A 119 -14.41 19.56 -7.33
C LEU A 119 -14.53 19.83 -5.83
N ASP A 120 -13.57 20.58 -5.26
CA ASP A 120 -13.69 21.06 -3.89
C ASP A 120 -14.95 21.93 -3.79
N LEU A 121 -15.53 22.06 -2.60
CA LEU A 121 -16.73 22.87 -2.36
C LEU A 121 -16.55 24.29 -2.92
N ARG A 122 -15.33 24.84 -2.82
CA ARG A 122 -14.96 26.13 -3.43
C ARG A 122 -15.08 26.13 -4.96
N GLY A 123 -14.68 25.05 -5.64
CA GLY A 123 -14.83 24.89 -7.09
C GLY A 123 -16.29 24.70 -7.51
N TYR A 124 -17.11 24.03 -6.70
CA TYR A 124 -18.54 23.88 -6.95
C TYR A 124 -19.29 25.21 -6.82
N LEU A 125 -18.95 26.00 -5.81
CA LEU A 125 -19.55 27.32 -5.58
C LEU A 125 -19.14 28.32 -6.67
N ALA A 126 -17.88 28.30 -7.12
CA ALA A 126 -17.41 29.16 -8.21
C ALA A 126 -18.11 28.87 -9.56
N GLY A 127 -18.49 27.61 -9.82
CA GLY A 127 -19.23 27.24 -11.04
C GLY A 127 -20.71 27.65 -11.03
N ARG A 128 -21.28 27.95 -9.86
CA ARG A 128 -22.71 28.24 -9.69
C ARG A 128 -23.05 29.73 -9.75
N THR A 129 -22.06 30.62 -9.62
CA THR A 129 -22.23 32.08 -9.66
C THR A 129 -22.27 32.69 -11.06
N THR A 130 -22.14 31.88 -12.11
CA THR A 130 -22.07 32.37 -13.51
C THR A 130 -23.31 32.00 -14.34
N SER A 131 -24.47 31.84 -13.71
CA SER A 131 -25.73 31.55 -14.39
C SER A 131 -26.81 32.56 -14.03
#